data_AF-A0A2E7D5P1-F1
#
_entry.id   AF-A0A2E7D5P1-F1
#
_cell.length_a   1.000
_cell.length_b   1.000
_cell.length_c   1.000
_cell.angle_alpha   90.00
_cell.angle_beta   90.00
_cell.angle_gamma   90.00
#
_symmetry.space_group_name_H-M   'P 1'
#
loop_
_entity.id
_entity.type
_entity.pdbx_description
1 polymer ?
#
loop_
_entity_poly.entity_id
_entity_poly.type
_entity_poly.pdbx_seq_one_letter_code
_entity_poly.pdbx_strand_id
1 'polypeptide(L)'
;MCRNCVASLLSPAYAAMKTFIFTITVVFLSVGQLSAQSALPQARAKLEPFLKTYCVGCHGPKKQEGQVRFDKVAWNITNNDIAQRWQDVLDQLNGGDMPPEDSKQPSTAELAAALDVLTGAALEARRRLTDHGGEIKMRRLNKREYSNTIRDLFGFEVSPDDIPEDGEIATFDTVGSEQLFTSSHFEKYLELGKKVAFESFRFNLSPRRDVRKERTEPERRVTKRMREKLADLDRKMAMKKAGRLGKRWASRTKARWRSSFANGTLEPKCLGVI
;
A
#
# COMPACT_ATOMS: atom_id res chain seq x y z
N MET A 1 -83.95 6.82 30.18
CA MET A 1 -82.98 7.15 31.26
C MET A 1 -81.91 6.07 31.23
N CYS A 2 -80.61 6.28 31.04
CA CYS A 2 -79.79 7.48 30.85
C CYS A 2 -78.65 7.10 29.86
N ARG A 3 -78.51 7.84 28.76
CA ARG A 3 -77.26 7.94 27.99
C ARG A 3 -76.30 8.80 28.82
N ASN A 4 -75.01 8.46 28.80
CA ASN A 4 -73.87 9.13 29.44
C ASN A 4 -73.57 8.70 30.88
N CYS A 5 -72.52 7.89 31.01
CA CYS A 5 -71.61 7.98 32.14
C CYS A 5 -70.19 7.60 31.68
N VAL A 6 -69.26 8.51 32.00
CA VAL A 6 -67.81 8.33 32.11
C VAL A 6 -66.96 8.36 30.83
N ALA A 7 -66.98 9.52 30.16
CA ALA A 7 -65.74 10.12 29.69
C ALA A 7 -65.02 10.72 30.90
N SER A 8 -63.82 10.22 31.25
CA SER A 8 -62.77 10.94 32.01
C SER A 8 -61.71 9.98 32.53
N LEU A 9 -60.71 9.63 31.72
CA LEU A 9 -59.37 9.22 32.19
C LEU A 9 -58.33 9.53 31.11
N LEU A 10 -58.13 10.82 30.81
CA LEU A 10 -56.94 11.28 30.09
C LEU A 10 -55.99 11.91 31.12
N SER A 11 -55.03 11.12 31.57
CA SER A 11 -54.02 11.52 32.55
C SER A 11 -53.21 12.73 32.07
N PRO A 12 -52.85 13.68 32.95
CA PRO A 12 -52.07 14.88 32.61
C PRO A 12 -50.69 14.57 31.99
N ALA A 13 -50.17 13.36 32.20
CA ALA A 13 -48.93 12.87 31.58
C ALA A 13 -49.00 12.75 30.04
N TYR A 14 -50.18 12.44 29.48
CA TYR A 14 -50.32 12.22 28.04
C TYR A 14 -50.36 13.54 27.24
N ALA A 15 -50.86 14.62 27.86
CA ALA A 15 -50.87 15.95 27.27
C ALA A 15 -49.47 16.60 27.29
N ALA A 16 -48.69 16.38 28.35
CA ALA A 16 -47.30 16.83 28.45
C ALA A 16 -46.38 16.12 27.43
N MET A 17 -46.59 14.82 27.20
CA MET A 17 -45.77 14.06 26.24
C MET A 17 -46.03 14.46 24.79
N LYS A 18 -47.29 14.78 24.42
CA LYS A 18 -47.63 15.25 23.06
C LYS A 18 -47.08 16.64 22.74
N THR A 19 -47.09 17.56 23.72
CA THR A 19 -46.54 18.90 23.55
C THR A 19 -45.01 18.91 23.47
N PHE A 20 -44.34 18.00 24.19
CA PHE A 20 -42.88 17.81 24.09
C PHE A 20 -42.44 17.21 22.76
N ILE A 21 -43.18 16.22 22.23
CA ILE A 21 -42.89 15.62 20.91
C ILE A 21 -43.15 16.62 19.78
N PHE A 22 -44.19 17.45 19.88
CA PHE A 22 -44.53 18.45 18.87
C PHE A 22 -43.52 19.62 18.84
N THR A 23 -43.00 20.02 20.00
CA THR A 23 -41.95 21.06 20.08
C THR A 23 -40.60 20.57 19.58
N ILE A 24 -40.21 19.32 19.90
CA ILE A 24 -38.97 18.71 19.38
C ILE A 24 -39.03 18.54 17.86
N THR A 25 -40.17 18.15 17.29
CA THR A 25 -40.33 18.01 15.82
C THR A 25 -40.31 19.35 15.10
N VAL A 26 -40.87 20.43 15.66
CA VAL A 26 -40.80 21.78 15.06
C VAL A 26 -39.38 22.37 15.12
N VAL A 27 -38.63 22.10 16.20
CA VAL A 27 -37.22 22.50 16.30
C VAL A 27 -36.33 21.71 15.34
N PHE A 28 -36.56 20.41 15.16
CA PHE A 28 -35.83 19.62 14.15
C PHE A 28 -36.16 20.03 12.70
N LEU A 29 -37.39 20.47 12.42
CA LEU A 29 -37.80 20.91 11.08
C LEU A 29 -37.20 22.26 10.68
N SER A 30 -36.90 23.14 11.64
CA SER A 30 -36.33 24.47 11.39
C SER A 30 -34.79 24.47 11.28
N VAL A 31 -34.11 23.48 11.87
CA VAL A 31 -32.64 23.34 11.74
C VAL A 31 -32.24 22.64 10.43
N GLY A 32 -33.16 21.95 9.75
CA GLY A 32 -32.91 21.26 8.47
C GLY A 32 -32.86 22.15 7.22
N GLN A 33 -33.13 23.46 7.32
CA GLN A 33 -33.18 24.37 6.17
C GLN A 33 -31.91 25.19 5.94
N LEU A 34 -30.81 24.92 6.67
CA LEU A 34 -29.49 25.41 6.26
C LEU A 34 -28.91 24.51 5.16
N SER A 35 -29.70 24.30 4.11
CA SER A 35 -29.28 23.64 2.89
C SER A 35 -28.29 24.54 2.17
N ALA A 36 -27.15 23.95 1.85
CA ALA A 36 -26.09 24.46 1.00
C ALA A 36 -26.58 25.52 -0.01
N GLN A 37 -26.23 26.80 0.22
CA GLN A 37 -26.17 27.75 -0.88
C GLN A 37 -25.17 27.18 -1.88
N SER A 38 -25.67 26.68 -3.01
CA SER A 38 -24.85 26.37 -4.18
C SER A 38 -23.92 27.56 -4.42
N ALA A 39 -22.60 27.36 -4.45
CA ALA A 39 -21.63 28.44 -4.68
C ALA A 39 -21.82 29.15 -6.05
N LEU A 40 -22.54 28.51 -6.98
CA LEU A 40 -22.68 28.92 -8.38
C LEU A 40 -23.40 30.28 -8.63
N PRO A 41 -24.53 30.63 -7.99
CA PRO A 41 -25.20 31.91 -8.23
C PRO A 41 -24.42 33.10 -7.66
N GLN A 42 -23.70 32.93 -6.55
CA GLN A 42 -22.87 33.99 -5.97
C GLN A 42 -21.60 34.24 -6.78
N ALA A 43 -20.97 33.19 -7.31
CA ALA A 43 -19.77 33.33 -8.14
C ALA A 43 -20.04 34.17 -9.40
N ARG A 44 -21.14 33.86 -10.12
CA ARG A 44 -21.55 34.65 -11.29
C ARG A 44 -21.81 36.11 -10.94
N ALA A 45 -22.56 36.38 -9.87
CA ALA A 45 -22.91 37.75 -9.49
C ALA A 45 -21.67 38.63 -9.21
N LYS A 46 -20.61 38.04 -8.65
CA LYS A 46 -19.35 38.74 -8.35
C LYS A 46 -18.42 38.85 -9.57
N LEU A 47 -18.38 37.82 -10.41
CA LEU A 47 -17.42 37.73 -11.51
C LEU A 47 -17.94 38.36 -12.83
N GLU A 48 -19.24 38.34 -13.08
CA GLU A 48 -19.83 38.90 -14.32
C GLU A 48 -19.51 40.40 -14.53
N PRO A 49 -19.56 41.28 -13.51
CA PRO A 49 -19.17 42.68 -13.66
C PRO A 49 -17.68 42.86 -14.01
N PHE A 50 -16.81 42.02 -13.42
CA PHE A 50 -15.38 42.03 -13.70
C PHE A 50 -15.11 41.67 -15.16
N LEU A 51 -15.67 40.54 -15.64
CA LEU A 51 -15.50 40.12 -17.03
C LEU A 51 -16.06 41.13 -18.04
N LYS A 52 -17.20 41.76 -17.74
CA LYS A 52 -17.77 42.81 -18.60
C LYS A 52 -16.87 44.04 -18.72
N THR A 53 -16.19 44.40 -17.65
CA THR A 53 -15.35 45.61 -17.59
C THR A 53 -13.99 45.37 -18.24
N TYR A 54 -13.37 44.22 -17.97
CA TYR A 54 -11.97 43.97 -18.29
C TYR A 54 -11.76 43.00 -19.46
N CYS A 55 -12.73 42.13 -19.77
CA CYS A 55 -12.51 41.03 -20.72
C CYS A 55 -13.36 41.14 -22.00
N VAL A 56 -14.63 41.53 -21.89
CA VAL A 56 -15.59 41.53 -23.02
C VAL A 56 -15.19 42.51 -24.14
N GLY A 57 -14.35 43.51 -23.86
CA GLY A 57 -13.82 44.43 -24.88
C GLY A 57 -13.04 43.72 -25.99
N CYS A 58 -12.22 42.73 -25.62
CA CYS A 58 -11.37 41.95 -26.54
C CYS A 58 -11.88 40.52 -26.79
N HIS A 59 -12.67 39.97 -25.86
CA HIS A 59 -13.22 38.61 -25.88
C HIS A 59 -14.76 38.61 -25.90
N GLY A 60 -15.34 39.39 -26.81
CA GLY A 60 -16.78 39.60 -26.93
C GLY A 60 -17.29 39.40 -28.37
N PRO A 61 -18.48 39.92 -28.70
CA PRO A 61 -19.02 39.79 -30.06
C PRO A 61 -18.24 40.61 -31.10
N LYS A 62 -17.60 41.72 -30.69
CA LYS A 62 -16.91 42.66 -31.60
C LYS A 62 -15.47 42.25 -31.91
N LYS A 63 -14.76 41.71 -30.93
CA LYS A 63 -13.39 41.19 -31.00
C LYS A 63 -13.35 39.84 -30.30
N GLN A 64 -12.62 38.88 -30.87
CA GLN A 64 -12.55 37.50 -30.38
C GLN A 64 -11.09 37.06 -30.30
N GLU A 65 -10.30 37.80 -29.52
CA GLU A 65 -8.90 37.45 -29.31
C GLU A 65 -8.80 36.07 -28.63
N GLY A 66 -7.84 35.26 -29.06
CA GLY A 66 -7.66 33.88 -28.57
C GLY A 66 -8.83 32.94 -28.84
N GLN A 67 -9.81 33.30 -29.70
CA GLN A 67 -11.04 32.52 -29.94
C GLN A 67 -11.89 32.28 -28.67
N VAL A 68 -11.79 33.19 -27.68
CA VAL A 68 -12.55 33.13 -26.42
C VAL A 68 -13.66 34.18 -26.42
N ARG A 69 -14.84 33.80 -25.89
CA ARG A 69 -16.02 34.65 -25.76
C ARG A 69 -16.65 34.58 -24.38
N PHE A 70 -16.46 35.63 -23.58
CA PHE A 70 -17.05 35.70 -22.24
C PHE A 70 -18.53 36.09 -22.23
N ASP A 71 -19.06 36.62 -23.34
CA ASP A 71 -20.48 36.93 -23.45
C ASP A 71 -21.37 35.68 -23.60
N LYS A 72 -20.79 34.55 -24.01
CA LYS A 72 -21.46 33.24 -24.17
C LYS A 72 -20.89 32.17 -23.25
N VAL A 73 -20.21 32.56 -22.17
CA VAL A 73 -19.54 31.60 -21.29
C VAL A 73 -20.54 30.73 -20.52
N ALA A 74 -20.20 29.45 -20.38
CA ALA A 74 -20.91 28.54 -19.50
C ALA A 74 -20.51 28.82 -18.04
N TRP A 75 -21.44 29.40 -17.28
CA TRP A 75 -21.24 29.72 -15.86
C TRP A 75 -21.25 28.50 -14.94
N ASN A 76 -21.83 27.38 -15.40
CA ASN A 76 -21.85 26.14 -14.65
C ASN A 76 -20.77 25.20 -15.19
N ILE A 77 -19.86 24.77 -14.31
CA ILE A 77 -18.77 23.87 -14.65
C ILE A 77 -19.29 22.43 -14.56
N THR A 78 -19.81 21.90 -15.66
CA THR A 78 -20.45 20.57 -15.73
C THR A 78 -19.57 19.48 -16.33
N ASN A 79 -18.45 19.83 -16.95
CA ASN A 79 -17.51 18.89 -17.56
C ASN A 79 -16.08 19.45 -17.52
N ASN A 80 -15.12 18.58 -17.87
CA ASN A 80 -13.69 18.93 -17.85
C ASN A 80 -13.33 20.03 -18.85
N ASP A 81 -14.00 20.12 -20.01
CA ASP A 81 -13.72 21.17 -21.01
C ASP A 81 -14.07 22.57 -20.49
N ILE A 82 -15.21 22.71 -19.80
CA ILE A 82 -15.61 23.98 -19.18
C ILE A 82 -14.68 24.28 -18.00
N ALA A 83 -14.31 23.27 -17.21
CA ALA A 83 -13.38 23.44 -16.10
C ALA A 83 -12.01 23.94 -16.58
N GLN A 84 -11.48 23.35 -17.65
CA GLN A 84 -10.21 23.76 -18.25
C GLN A 84 -10.27 25.21 -18.73
N ARG A 85 -11.34 25.63 -19.42
CA ARG A 85 -11.48 27.01 -19.87
C ARG A 85 -11.43 28.02 -18.73
N TRP A 86 -12.08 27.72 -17.61
CA TRP A 86 -12.04 28.60 -16.43
C TRP A 86 -10.69 28.55 -15.72
N GLN A 87 -10.00 27.41 -15.75
CA GLN A 87 -8.62 27.29 -15.27
C GLN A 87 -7.66 28.15 -16.11
N ASP A 88 -7.78 28.12 -17.44
CA ASP A 88 -6.96 28.95 -18.33
C ASP A 88 -7.15 30.45 -18.01
N VAL A 89 -8.39 30.88 -17.74
CA VAL A 89 -8.68 32.26 -17.31
C VAL A 89 -8.00 32.59 -15.98
N LEU A 90 -8.09 31.68 -15.01
CA LEU A 90 -7.45 31.85 -13.71
C LEU A 90 -5.92 31.96 -13.86
N ASP A 91 -5.33 31.16 -14.73
CA ASP A 91 -3.89 31.16 -14.98
C ASP A 91 -3.43 32.46 -15.66
N GLN A 92 -4.18 32.95 -16.66
CA GLN A 92 -3.89 34.22 -17.31
C GLN A 92 -4.00 35.43 -16.37
N LEU A 93 -4.98 35.42 -15.44
CA LEU A 93 -5.11 36.47 -14.43
C LEU A 93 -4.00 36.39 -13.36
N ASN A 94 -3.60 35.18 -12.94
CA ASN A 94 -2.48 34.99 -12.01
C ASN A 94 -1.13 35.35 -12.62
N GLY A 95 -0.95 35.08 -13.92
CA GLY A 95 0.25 35.43 -14.67
C GLY A 95 0.39 36.94 -14.93
N GLY A 96 -0.69 37.70 -14.79
CA GLY A 96 -0.72 39.12 -15.16
C GLY A 96 -0.69 39.37 -16.66
N ASP A 97 -0.88 38.31 -17.47
CA ASP A 97 -0.94 38.41 -18.94
C ASP A 97 -2.23 39.11 -19.39
N MET A 98 -3.29 39.00 -18.58
CA MET A 98 -4.61 39.59 -18.84
C MET A 98 -5.08 40.44 -17.66
N PRO A 99 -5.65 41.63 -17.90
CA PRO A 99 -5.76 42.31 -19.21
C PRO A 99 -4.39 42.80 -19.74
N PRO A 100 -4.22 43.00 -21.06
CA PRO A 100 -2.95 43.47 -21.63
C PRO A 100 -2.65 44.93 -21.22
N GLU A 101 -1.37 45.30 -21.22
CA GLU A 101 -0.88 46.60 -20.72
C GLU A 101 -1.54 47.83 -21.38
N ASP A 102 -1.97 47.70 -22.64
CA ASP A 102 -2.64 48.75 -23.42
C ASP A 102 -4.15 48.89 -23.11
N SER A 103 -4.67 48.06 -22.21
CA SER A 103 -6.07 48.03 -21.81
C SER A 103 -6.30 48.48 -20.37
N LYS A 104 -7.57 48.62 -19.99
CA LYS A 104 -7.94 49.03 -18.63
C LYS A 104 -7.53 47.94 -17.63
N GLN A 105 -6.67 48.29 -16.68
CA GLN A 105 -6.23 47.39 -15.61
C GLN A 105 -7.17 47.42 -14.41
N PRO A 106 -7.47 46.25 -13.79
CA PRO A 106 -8.20 46.20 -12.52
C PRO A 106 -7.33 46.70 -11.37
N SER A 107 -7.96 47.21 -10.31
CA SER A 107 -7.25 47.42 -9.05
C SER A 107 -6.83 46.07 -8.43
N THR A 108 -5.83 46.09 -7.55
CA THR A 108 -5.38 44.90 -6.83
C THR A 108 -6.51 44.23 -6.03
N ALA A 109 -7.42 45.02 -5.48
CA ALA A 109 -8.59 44.52 -4.75
C ALA A 109 -9.61 43.84 -5.66
N GLU A 110 -9.89 44.40 -6.84
CA GLU A 110 -10.80 43.79 -7.82
C GLU A 110 -10.22 42.48 -8.38
N LEU A 111 -8.92 42.47 -8.69
CA LEU A 111 -8.24 41.27 -9.18
C LEU A 111 -8.25 40.17 -8.12
N ALA A 112 -7.89 40.48 -6.88
CA ALA A 112 -7.91 39.52 -5.77
C ALA A 112 -9.31 38.93 -5.55
N ALA A 113 -10.36 39.76 -5.61
CA ALA A 113 -11.74 39.30 -5.49
C ALA A 113 -12.16 38.38 -6.65
N ALA A 114 -11.74 38.66 -7.87
CA ALA A 114 -12.00 37.80 -9.02
C ALA A 114 -11.26 36.46 -8.92
N LEU A 115 -9.99 36.48 -8.53
CA LEU A 115 -9.16 35.29 -8.32
C LEU A 115 -9.73 34.39 -7.21
N ASP A 116 -10.17 34.97 -6.10
CA ASP A 116 -10.78 34.21 -4.99
C ASP A 116 -12.05 33.45 -5.45
N VAL A 117 -12.92 34.13 -6.19
CA VAL A 117 -14.14 33.53 -6.75
C VAL A 117 -13.82 32.42 -7.74
N LEU A 118 -12.89 32.66 -8.67
CA LEU A 118 -12.48 31.67 -9.67
C LEU A 118 -11.82 30.45 -9.04
N THR A 119 -10.93 30.67 -8.06
CA THR A 119 -10.25 29.60 -7.34
C THR A 119 -11.24 28.74 -6.57
N GLY A 120 -12.20 29.36 -5.87
CA GLY A 120 -13.26 28.63 -5.18
C GLY A 120 -14.12 27.79 -6.13
N ALA A 121 -14.48 28.35 -7.28
CA ALA A 121 -15.25 27.64 -8.31
C ALA A 121 -14.47 26.47 -8.93
N ALA A 122 -13.19 26.65 -9.23
CA ALA A 122 -12.33 25.61 -9.77
C ALA A 122 -12.13 24.46 -8.78
N LEU A 123 -11.92 24.76 -7.48
CA LEU A 123 -11.81 23.74 -6.44
C LEU A 123 -13.11 22.93 -6.29
N GLU A 124 -14.26 23.59 -6.32
CA GLU A 124 -15.56 22.93 -6.24
C GLU A 124 -15.83 22.08 -7.49
N ALA A 125 -15.52 22.59 -8.67
CA ALA A 125 -15.62 21.83 -9.92
C ALA A 125 -14.72 20.61 -9.91
N ARG A 126 -13.45 20.75 -9.47
CA ARG A 126 -12.52 19.63 -9.34
C ARG A 126 -13.06 18.56 -8.41
N ARG A 127 -13.65 18.94 -7.28
CA ARG A 127 -14.30 17.97 -6.38
C ARG A 127 -15.39 17.21 -7.13
N ARG A 128 -16.30 17.89 -7.81
CA ARG A 128 -17.42 17.27 -8.53
C ARG A 128 -17.02 16.43 -9.75
N LEU A 129 -15.98 16.84 -10.47
CA LEU A 129 -15.57 16.26 -11.75
C LEU A 129 -14.46 15.20 -11.64
N THR A 130 -13.98 14.90 -10.43
CA THR A 130 -13.14 13.71 -10.22
C THR A 130 -13.90 12.44 -10.63
N ASP A 131 -13.18 11.39 -11.05
CA ASP A 131 -13.76 10.10 -11.50
C ASP A 131 -14.75 9.46 -10.51
N HIS A 132 -14.71 9.87 -9.24
CA HIS A 132 -15.61 9.41 -8.19
C HIS A 132 -16.71 10.43 -7.81
N GLY A 133 -16.90 11.51 -8.58
CA GLY A 133 -17.90 12.53 -8.30
C GLY A 133 -17.66 13.32 -7.01
N GLY A 134 -16.41 13.33 -6.51
CA GLY A 134 -16.05 13.93 -5.22
C GLY A 134 -16.33 13.04 -4.00
N GLU A 135 -16.85 11.83 -4.19
CA GLU A 135 -16.97 10.85 -3.12
C GLU A 135 -15.64 10.10 -2.95
N ILE A 136 -14.99 10.27 -1.81
CA ILE A 136 -13.83 9.45 -1.45
C ILE A 136 -14.35 8.04 -1.14
N LYS A 137 -14.25 7.13 -2.10
CA LYS A 137 -14.48 5.70 -1.85
C LYS A 137 -13.29 5.17 -1.05
N MET A 138 -13.54 4.77 0.19
CA MET A 138 -12.54 4.10 1.01
C MET A 138 -12.13 2.81 0.33
N ARG A 139 -10.85 2.72 -0.05
CA ARG A 139 -10.25 1.51 -0.64
C ARG A 139 -9.42 0.77 0.41
N ARG A 140 -9.34 -0.55 0.30
CA ARG A 140 -8.37 -1.34 1.06
C ARG A 140 -7.04 -1.41 0.31
N LEU A 141 -5.99 -1.89 0.98
CA LEU A 141 -4.79 -2.32 0.27
C LEU A 141 -5.14 -3.57 -0.54
N ASN A 142 -4.67 -3.59 -1.78
CA ASN A 142 -4.77 -4.78 -2.62
C ASN A 142 -3.74 -5.84 -2.17
N LYS A 143 -3.87 -7.07 -2.66
CA LYS A 143 -3.08 -8.24 -2.29
C LYS A 143 -1.58 -7.98 -2.40
N ARG A 144 -1.17 -7.35 -3.50
CA ARG A 144 0.22 -6.98 -3.78
C ARG A 144 0.70 -5.86 -2.85
N GLU A 145 -0.09 -4.80 -2.70
CA GLU A 145 0.20 -3.67 -1.81
C GLU A 145 0.34 -4.14 -0.36
N TYR A 146 -0.56 -5.01 0.12
CA TYR A 146 -0.53 -5.56 1.47
C TYR A 146 0.71 -6.43 1.70
N SER A 147 1.03 -7.34 0.78
CA SER A 147 2.23 -8.19 0.88
C SER A 147 3.52 -7.37 0.92
N ASN A 148 3.64 -6.35 0.06
CA ASN A 148 4.77 -5.44 0.07
C ASN A 148 4.85 -4.63 1.37
N THR A 149 3.71 -4.15 1.87
CA THR A 149 3.65 -3.40 3.14
C THR A 149 4.12 -4.26 4.32
N ILE A 150 3.72 -5.52 4.40
CA ILE A 150 4.19 -6.44 5.46
C ILE A 150 5.69 -6.70 5.34
N ARG A 151 6.19 -6.88 4.12
CA ARG A 151 7.61 -7.06 3.85
C ARG A 151 8.42 -5.84 4.27
N ASP A 152 7.95 -4.64 3.94
CA ASP A 152 8.67 -3.39 4.25
C ASP A 152 8.65 -3.07 5.76
N LEU A 153 7.53 -3.32 6.43
CA LEU A 153 7.38 -3.01 7.86
C LEU A 153 8.03 -4.06 8.77
N PHE A 154 7.94 -5.34 8.42
CA PHE A 154 8.35 -6.45 9.30
C PHE A 154 9.49 -7.31 8.74
N GLY A 155 9.83 -7.16 7.45
CA GLY A 155 10.85 -8.00 6.80
C GLY A 155 10.38 -9.42 6.49
N PHE A 156 9.08 -9.73 6.60
CA PHE A 156 8.52 -11.04 6.33
C PHE A 156 7.82 -11.09 4.98
N GLU A 157 7.99 -12.20 4.26
CA GLU A 157 7.21 -12.48 3.06
C GLU A 157 5.98 -13.30 3.41
N VAL A 158 4.81 -12.80 3.02
CA VAL A 158 3.51 -13.47 3.19
C VAL A 158 3.08 -14.07 1.86
N SER A 159 2.59 -15.32 1.90
CA SER A 159 2.05 -15.97 0.71
C SER A 159 0.86 -15.17 0.19
N PRO A 160 0.77 -14.90 -1.12
CA PRO A 160 -0.41 -14.30 -1.71
C PRO A 160 -1.68 -15.08 -1.32
N ASP A 161 -1.64 -16.41 -1.27
CA ASP A 161 -2.82 -17.24 -0.99
C ASP A 161 -3.42 -17.03 0.42
N ASP A 162 -2.62 -16.51 1.37
CA ASP A 162 -3.07 -16.17 2.72
C ASP A 162 -3.84 -14.83 2.76
N ILE A 163 -3.78 -14.04 1.69
CA ILE A 163 -4.37 -12.70 1.59
C ILE A 163 -5.70 -12.79 0.79
N PRO A 164 -6.79 -12.17 1.27
CA PRO A 164 -8.06 -12.16 0.54
C PRO A 164 -7.94 -11.61 -0.89
N GLU A 165 -8.66 -12.21 -1.84
CA GLU A 165 -8.69 -11.78 -3.25
C GLU A 165 -9.34 -10.40 -3.42
N ASP A 166 -8.83 -9.62 -4.37
CA ASP A 166 -9.24 -8.22 -4.61
C ASP A 166 -10.51 -8.05 -5.43
N GLY A 167 -11.17 -9.14 -5.78
CA GLY A 167 -12.26 -9.14 -6.75
C GLY A 167 -11.73 -9.17 -8.18
N GLU A 168 -12.60 -9.51 -9.12
CA GLU A 168 -12.22 -9.96 -10.46
C GLU A 168 -13.00 -9.18 -11.53
N ILE A 169 -12.92 -7.83 -11.54
CA ILE A 169 -13.78 -7.06 -12.46
C ILE A 169 -13.09 -5.88 -13.21
N ALA A 170 -11.99 -5.28 -12.73
CA ALA A 170 -11.32 -4.21 -13.48
C ALA A 170 -9.99 -4.63 -14.12
N THR A 171 -9.66 -4.01 -15.26
CA THR A 171 -8.32 -4.04 -15.90
C THR A 171 -7.18 -3.63 -14.94
N PHE A 172 -7.52 -2.98 -13.81
CA PHE A 172 -6.59 -2.51 -12.79
C PHE A 172 -6.99 -2.98 -11.38
N ASP A 173 -6.00 -3.39 -10.60
CA ASP A 173 -6.12 -3.87 -9.21
C ASP A 173 -6.20 -2.74 -8.16
N THR A 174 -6.39 -1.48 -8.60
CA THR A 174 -6.41 -0.28 -7.74
C THR A 174 -7.76 0.44 -7.74
N VAL A 175 -8.78 -0.14 -8.36
CA VAL A 175 -10.11 0.47 -8.48
C VAL A 175 -10.86 0.37 -7.14
N GLY A 176 -10.86 1.47 -6.38
CA GLY A 176 -11.42 1.49 -5.01
C GLY A 176 -12.92 1.19 -4.92
N SER A 177 -13.70 1.40 -5.99
CA SER A 177 -15.13 1.05 -6.02
C SER A 177 -15.41 -0.45 -6.02
N GLU A 178 -14.45 -1.27 -6.42
CA GLU A 178 -14.57 -2.74 -6.45
C GLU A 178 -13.94 -3.41 -5.22
N GLN A 179 -13.10 -2.67 -4.50
CA GLN A 179 -12.38 -3.14 -3.31
C GLN A 179 -13.21 -3.05 -2.04
N LEU A 180 -14.35 -3.74 -2.03
CA LEU A 180 -15.23 -3.80 -0.87
C LEU A 180 -14.57 -4.53 0.31
N PHE A 181 -14.81 -4.02 1.51
CA PHE A 181 -14.29 -4.60 2.75
C PHE A 181 -15.42 -5.34 3.48
N THR A 182 -15.45 -6.66 3.33
CA THR A 182 -16.47 -7.53 3.94
C THR A 182 -16.00 -8.01 5.32
N SER A 183 -16.93 -8.55 6.13
CA SER A 183 -16.60 -9.13 7.43
C SER A 183 -15.58 -10.28 7.32
N SER A 184 -15.66 -11.11 6.28
CA SER A 184 -14.71 -12.19 6.04
C SER A 184 -13.31 -11.67 5.68
N HIS A 185 -13.21 -10.54 4.98
CA HIS A 185 -11.93 -9.86 4.75
C HIS A 185 -11.32 -9.42 6.08
N PHE A 186 -12.11 -8.81 6.97
CA PHE A 186 -11.63 -8.37 8.28
C PHE A 186 -11.03 -9.52 9.09
N GLU A 187 -11.72 -10.65 9.16
CA GLU A 187 -11.26 -11.83 9.91
C GLU A 187 -9.93 -12.36 9.36
N LYS A 188 -9.82 -12.52 8.04
CA LYS A 188 -8.59 -12.99 7.39
C LYS A 188 -7.42 -12.03 7.59
N TYR A 189 -7.63 -10.73 7.41
CA TYR A 189 -6.58 -9.73 7.63
C TYR A 189 -6.13 -9.68 9.10
N LEU A 190 -7.06 -9.81 10.04
CA LEU A 190 -6.75 -9.84 11.46
C LEU A 190 -5.97 -11.10 11.84
N GLU A 191 -6.37 -12.27 11.32
CA GLU A 191 -5.66 -13.53 11.52
C GLU A 191 -4.23 -13.45 10.99
N LEU A 192 -4.06 -12.97 9.76
CA LEU A 192 -2.76 -12.79 9.13
C LEU A 192 -1.89 -11.78 9.90
N GLY A 193 -2.47 -10.65 10.31
CA GLY A 193 -1.79 -9.64 11.11
C GLY A 193 -1.31 -10.18 12.46
N LYS A 194 -2.12 -11.01 13.14
CA LYS A 194 -1.72 -11.68 14.39
C LYS A 194 -0.54 -12.64 14.16
N LYS A 195 -0.57 -13.44 13.09
CA LYS A 195 0.51 -14.36 12.72
C LYS A 195 1.82 -13.60 12.47
N VAL A 196 1.78 -12.54 11.68
CA VAL A 196 2.95 -11.69 11.38
C VAL A 196 3.49 -11.04 12.66
N ALA A 197 2.62 -10.46 13.49
CA ALA A 197 3.02 -9.83 14.74
C ALA A 197 3.67 -10.83 15.70
N PHE A 198 3.09 -12.04 15.83
CA PHE A 198 3.65 -13.10 16.67
C PHE A 198 5.05 -13.53 16.23
N GLU A 199 5.25 -13.78 14.92
CA GLU A 199 6.57 -14.12 14.38
C GLU A 199 7.57 -12.97 14.52
N SER A 200 7.12 -11.72 14.33
CA SER A 200 7.94 -10.53 14.56
C SER A 200 8.45 -10.46 16.01
N PHE A 201 7.55 -10.62 16.98
CA PHE A 201 7.95 -10.63 18.39
C PHE A 201 8.87 -11.79 18.70
N ARG A 202 8.57 -13.00 18.18
CA ARG A 202 9.43 -14.17 18.37
C ARG A 202 10.84 -13.91 17.85
N PHE A 203 10.98 -13.33 16.66
CA PHE A 203 12.30 -13.04 16.08
C PHE A 203 13.05 -11.96 16.86
N ASN A 204 12.37 -10.87 17.23
CA ASN A 204 13.00 -9.73 17.90
C ASN A 204 13.32 -9.97 19.39
N LEU A 205 12.51 -10.78 20.08
CA LEU A 205 12.72 -11.11 21.49
C LEU A 205 13.60 -12.34 21.69
N SER A 206 13.83 -13.14 20.65
CA SER A 206 14.75 -14.28 20.74
C SER A 206 16.19 -13.80 20.92
N PRO A 207 16.96 -14.40 21.85
CA PRO A 207 18.37 -14.08 21.97
C PRO A 207 19.09 -14.37 20.65
N ARG A 208 19.89 -13.41 20.19
CA ARG A 208 20.70 -13.58 18.98
C ARG A 208 21.63 -14.77 19.18
N ARG A 209 21.60 -15.72 18.25
CA ARG A 209 22.56 -16.83 18.25
C ARG A 209 23.96 -16.27 18.13
N ASP A 210 24.86 -16.72 18.99
CA ASP A 210 26.26 -16.34 18.91
C ASP A 210 26.85 -16.90 17.61
N VAL A 211 27.35 -16.02 16.74
CA VAL A 211 27.87 -16.42 15.42
C VAL A 211 29.33 -16.75 15.59
N ARG A 212 29.66 -18.05 15.58
CA ARG A 212 31.06 -18.48 15.55
C ARG A 212 31.64 -18.25 14.17
N LYS A 213 32.55 -17.26 14.06
CA LYS A 213 33.34 -17.03 12.85
C LYS A 213 34.45 -18.07 12.78
N GLU A 214 34.27 -19.12 11.97
CA GLU A 214 35.32 -20.10 11.70
C GLU A 214 36.04 -19.76 10.38
N ARG A 215 37.24 -19.18 10.47
CA ARG A 215 38.09 -18.91 9.32
C ARG A 215 38.92 -20.15 9.00
N THR A 216 38.57 -20.86 7.93
CA THR A 216 39.33 -22.01 7.45
C THR A 216 40.20 -21.60 6.27
N GLU A 217 41.53 -21.58 6.46
CA GLU A 217 42.46 -21.37 5.35
C GLU A 217 42.59 -22.65 4.49
N PRO A 218 42.34 -22.59 3.17
CA PRO A 218 42.41 -23.76 2.29
C PRO A 218 43.79 -24.44 2.35
N GLU A 219 44.85 -23.64 2.45
CA GLU A 219 46.23 -24.09 2.58
C GLU A 219 46.49 -24.90 3.86
N ARG A 220 45.79 -24.66 4.98
CA ARG A 220 46.00 -25.46 6.19
C ARG A 220 45.33 -26.83 6.07
N ARG A 221 44.18 -26.91 5.41
CA ARG A 221 43.42 -28.16 5.27
C ARG A 221 43.95 -29.06 4.16
N VAL A 222 44.24 -28.48 2.99
CA VAL A 222 44.71 -29.22 1.81
C VAL A 222 46.17 -29.61 1.96
N THR A 223 47.03 -28.69 2.39
CA THR A 223 48.47 -28.94 2.52
C THR A 223 48.79 -29.93 3.64
N LYS A 224 48.01 -29.96 4.73
CA LYS A 224 48.19 -30.98 5.78
C LYS A 224 47.95 -32.40 5.25
N ARG A 225 46.81 -32.64 4.58
CA ARG A 225 46.50 -33.95 3.99
C ARG A 225 47.48 -34.36 2.90
N MET A 226 47.93 -33.42 2.06
CA MET A 226 48.94 -33.69 1.04
C MET A 226 50.32 -34.00 1.65
N ARG A 227 50.77 -33.26 2.67
CA ARG A 227 52.03 -33.53 3.38
C ARG A 227 52.02 -34.89 4.08
N GLU A 228 50.92 -35.26 4.72
CA GLU A 228 50.77 -36.59 5.34
C GLU A 228 50.85 -37.71 4.30
N LYS A 229 50.22 -37.53 3.13
CA LYS A 229 50.30 -38.49 2.02
C LYS A 229 51.71 -38.58 1.43
N LEU A 230 52.38 -37.44 1.20
CA LEU A 230 53.77 -37.42 0.72
C LEU A 230 54.69 -38.15 1.70
N ALA A 231 54.61 -37.83 2.99
CA ALA A 231 55.41 -38.50 4.02
C ALA A 231 55.16 -40.02 4.07
N ASP A 232 53.93 -40.47 3.85
CA ASP A 232 53.63 -41.90 3.76
C ASP A 232 54.22 -42.58 2.52
N LEU A 233 54.15 -41.90 1.37
CA LEU A 233 54.77 -42.36 0.13
C LEU A 233 56.30 -42.43 0.26
N ASP A 234 56.93 -41.42 0.85
CA ASP A 234 58.38 -41.40 1.11
C ASP A 234 58.81 -42.56 2.01
N ARG A 235 58.06 -42.82 3.10
CA ARG A 235 58.29 -44.00 3.97
C ARG A 235 58.18 -45.31 3.20
N LYS A 236 57.17 -45.47 2.33
CA LYS A 236 56.99 -46.66 1.50
C LYS A 236 58.12 -46.82 0.48
N MET A 237 58.55 -45.73 -0.15
CA MET A 237 59.66 -45.70 -1.10
C MET A 237 60.99 -46.05 -0.42
N ALA A 238 61.26 -45.50 0.77
CA ALA A 238 62.43 -45.85 1.57
C ALA A 238 62.44 -47.34 1.97
N MET A 239 61.29 -47.90 2.34
CA MET A 239 61.14 -49.33 2.65
C MET A 239 61.34 -50.23 1.42
N LYS A 240 60.91 -49.77 0.24
CA LYS A 240 61.15 -50.45 -1.04
C LYS A 240 62.63 -50.41 -1.41
N LYS A 241 63.28 -49.24 -1.32
CA LYS A 241 64.72 -49.04 -1.58
C LYS A 241 65.59 -49.88 -0.64
N ALA A 242 65.21 -50.01 0.63
CA ALA A 242 65.93 -50.84 1.60
C ALA A 242 65.64 -52.35 1.49
N GLY A 243 64.87 -52.81 0.51
CA GLY A 243 64.51 -54.23 0.33
C GLY A 243 63.64 -54.82 1.45
N ARG A 244 63.03 -53.97 2.30
CA ARG A 244 62.27 -54.39 3.50
C ARG A 244 60.77 -54.54 3.26
N LEU A 245 60.27 -54.11 2.10
CA LEU A 245 58.84 -54.15 1.78
C LEU A 245 58.30 -55.60 1.76
N GLY A 246 59.03 -56.53 1.13
CA GLY A 246 58.71 -57.96 1.12
C GLY A 246 58.83 -58.62 2.50
N LYS A 247 59.86 -58.23 3.28
CA LYS A 247 60.08 -58.77 4.65
C LYS A 247 58.96 -58.37 5.62
N ARG A 248 58.44 -57.15 5.51
CA ARG A 248 57.33 -56.64 6.33
C ARG A 248 55.97 -57.22 5.91
N TRP A 249 55.77 -57.50 4.62
CA TRP A 249 54.58 -58.22 4.17
C TRP A 249 54.60 -59.65 4.70
N ALA A 250 55.73 -60.36 4.55
CA ALA A 250 55.95 -61.71 5.10
C ALA A 250 55.80 -61.78 6.63
N SER A 251 56.27 -60.77 7.37
CA SER A 251 56.11 -60.73 8.83
C SER A 251 54.66 -60.46 9.25
N ARG A 252 53.91 -59.62 8.52
CA ARG A 252 52.48 -59.37 8.77
C ARG A 252 51.62 -60.57 8.43
N THR A 253 51.86 -61.27 7.32
CA THR A 253 51.16 -62.52 7.02
C THR A 253 51.49 -63.59 8.05
N LYS A 254 52.76 -63.73 8.47
CA LYS A 254 53.15 -64.69 9.52
C LYS A 254 52.49 -64.38 10.88
N ALA A 255 52.37 -63.10 11.24
CA ALA A 255 51.65 -62.67 12.45
C ALA A 255 50.14 -62.92 12.35
N ARG A 256 49.53 -62.63 11.19
CA ARG A 256 48.09 -62.87 10.92
C ARG A 256 47.75 -64.36 10.92
N TRP A 257 48.62 -65.20 10.35
CA TRP A 257 48.51 -66.65 10.39
C TRP A 257 48.61 -67.19 11.82
N ARG A 258 49.54 -66.67 12.64
CA ARG A 258 49.68 -67.06 14.06
C ARG A 258 48.45 -66.69 14.89
N SER A 259 47.85 -65.52 14.67
CA SER A 259 46.62 -65.12 15.37
C SER A 259 45.39 -65.92 14.92
N SER A 260 45.29 -66.29 13.63
CA SER A 260 44.19 -67.13 13.14
C SER A 260 44.27 -68.59 13.62
N PHE A 261 45.49 -69.12 13.82
CA PHE A 261 45.71 -70.42 14.46
C PHE A 261 45.37 -70.40 15.96
N ALA A 262 45.75 -69.34 16.68
CA ALA A 262 45.43 -69.19 18.11
C ALA A 262 43.92 -69.07 18.38
N ASN A 263 43.16 -68.55 17.41
CA ASN A 263 41.71 -68.34 17.52
C ASN A 263 40.87 -69.48 16.91
N GLY A 264 41.47 -70.63 16.58
CA GLY A 264 40.74 -71.85 16.19
C GLY A 264 40.04 -71.82 14.82
N THR A 265 40.25 -70.79 14.00
CA THR A 265 39.54 -70.62 12.72
C THR A 265 40.12 -71.40 11.52
N LEU A 266 41.23 -72.13 11.68
CA LEU A 266 41.86 -72.90 10.60
C LEU A 266 42.39 -74.24 11.13
N GLU A 267 41.88 -75.36 10.60
CA GLU A 267 42.43 -76.70 10.86
C GLU A 267 43.77 -76.92 10.13
N PRO A 268 44.71 -77.68 10.72
CA PRO A 268 46.02 -77.91 10.14
C PRO A 268 45.95 -79.01 9.07
N LYS A 269 45.60 -78.67 7.83
CA LYS A 269 45.97 -79.52 6.69
C LYS A 269 47.41 -79.20 6.30
N CYS A 270 48.35 -79.92 6.92
CA CYS A 270 49.70 -80.10 6.38
C CYS A 270 49.70 -81.35 5.52
N LEU A 271 49.99 -81.17 4.22
CA LEU A 271 50.57 -82.12 3.24
C LEU A 271 50.24 -81.53 1.86
N GLY A 272 51.15 -81.16 0.97
CA GLY A 272 52.59 -81.25 0.85
C GLY A 272 52.92 -80.80 -0.58
N VAL A 273 54.13 -80.26 -0.79
CA VAL A 273 54.98 -80.30 -2.02
C VAL A 273 54.22 -80.40 -3.35
N ILE A 274 54.23 -79.38 -4.22
CA ILE A 274 55.37 -78.89 -5.03
C ILE A 274 55.40 -77.36 -5.07
#